data_AF-A0A0P1HZS4-F1
#
_entry.id   AF-A0A0P1HZS4-F1
#
_cell.length_a   1.000
_cell.length_b   1.000
_cell.length_c   1.000
_cell.angle_alpha   90.00
_cell.angle_beta   90.00
_cell.angle_gamma   90.00
#
_symmetry.space_group_name_H-M   'P 1'
#
loop_
_entity.id
_entity.type
_entity.pdbx_description
1 polymer ?
#
loop_
_entity_poly.entity_id
_entity_poly.type
_entity_poly.pdbx_seq_one_letter_code
_entity_poly.pdbx_strand_id
1 'polypeptide(L)'
;MSSLSISRKFILSIVSAAVAVTALSARPASALSDEDAAKLVFGAAALFMIGKAIDDHDKPARVTRQQHYHPQPQRVRPQPRHTHAAPHVARPTPRPLPQRARESYKSYVPRGCVRKFETNRKGHVSMLGERCIKEHYPQAHLLPKTCKTRIHTPAYGVVKGYDQRCLKDKGFKLTRRK
;
A
#
# COMPACT_ATOMS: atom_id res chain seq x y z
N MET A 1 -32.22 -28.18 -3.01
CA MET A 1 -30.92 -27.85 -3.61
C MET A 1 -31.03 -27.77 -5.15
N SER A 2 -31.88 -26.87 -5.67
CA SER A 2 -32.22 -26.87 -7.12
C SER A 2 -31.94 -25.55 -7.84
N SER A 3 -31.63 -24.47 -7.10
CA SER A 3 -31.47 -23.13 -7.68
C SER A 3 -30.07 -22.82 -8.24
N LEU A 4 -29.05 -23.62 -7.91
CA LEU A 4 -27.67 -23.36 -8.37
C LEU A 4 -27.40 -23.79 -9.83
N SER A 5 -28.22 -24.66 -10.41
CA SER A 5 -28.01 -25.23 -11.75
C SER A 5 -28.49 -24.30 -12.88
N ILE A 6 -29.56 -23.54 -12.65
CA ILE A 6 -30.18 -22.66 -13.65
C ILE A 6 -29.27 -21.47 -14.01
N SER A 7 -28.66 -20.81 -13.03
CA SER A 7 -27.75 -19.68 -13.28
C SER A 7 -26.49 -20.09 -14.04
N ARG A 8 -25.96 -21.30 -13.81
CA ARG A 8 -24.77 -21.80 -14.51
C ARG A 8 -25.04 -22.03 -16.00
N LYS A 9 -26.20 -22.60 -16.35
CA LYS A 9 -26.61 -22.84 -17.74
C LYS A 9 -26.81 -21.53 -18.51
N PHE A 10 -27.38 -20.52 -17.85
CA PHE A 10 -27.58 -19.20 -18.46
C PHE A 10 -26.25 -18.47 -18.74
N ILE A 11 -25.33 -18.47 -17.76
CA ILE A 11 -23.99 -17.88 -17.93
C ILE A 11 -23.22 -18.61 -19.04
N LEU A 12 -23.29 -19.95 -19.08
CA LEU A 12 -22.64 -20.76 -20.12
C LEU A 12 -23.14 -20.41 -21.53
N SER A 13 -24.45 -20.19 -21.71
CA SER A 13 -25.02 -19.81 -23.00
C SER A 13 -24.56 -18.43 -23.48
N ILE A 14 -24.52 -17.44 -22.58
CA ILE A 14 -24.08 -16.08 -22.93
C ILE A 14 -22.59 -16.08 -23.28
N VAL A 15 -21.77 -16.80 -22.49
CA VAL A 15 -20.33 -16.90 -22.75
C VAL A 15 -20.06 -17.61 -24.07
N SER A 16 -20.77 -18.70 -24.42
CA SER A 16 -20.56 -19.38 -25.70
C SER A 16 -20.96 -18.49 -26.89
N ALA A 17 -22.07 -17.77 -26.78
CA ALA A 17 -22.52 -16.84 -27.81
C ALA A 17 -21.51 -15.71 -28.04
N ALA A 18 -20.96 -15.13 -26.97
CA ALA A 18 -19.95 -14.08 -27.06
C ALA A 18 -18.65 -14.57 -27.75
N VAL A 19 -18.18 -15.77 -27.40
CA VAL A 19 -16.98 -16.36 -28.03
C VAL A 19 -17.22 -16.67 -29.51
N ALA A 20 -18.39 -17.19 -29.87
CA ALA A 20 -18.76 -17.47 -31.26
C ALA A 20 -18.81 -16.19 -32.13
N VAL A 21 -19.41 -15.11 -31.61
CA VAL A 21 -19.45 -13.81 -32.30
C VAL A 21 -18.04 -13.25 -32.49
N THR A 22 -17.17 -13.42 -31.50
CA THR A 22 -15.78 -12.96 -31.59
C THR A 22 -15.00 -13.72 -32.67
N ALA A 23 -15.20 -15.04 -32.78
CA ALA A 23 -14.55 -15.87 -33.80
C ALA A 23 -14.97 -15.50 -35.23
N LEU A 24 -16.21 -15.07 -35.45
CA LEU A 24 -16.70 -14.60 -36.75
C LEU A 24 -16.16 -13.21 -37.12
N SER A 25 -15.79 -12.40 -36.12
CA SER A 25 -15.22 -11.07 -36.31
C SER A 25 -13.69 -11.06 -36.49
N ALA A 26 -13.04 -12.22 -36.34
CA ALA A 26 -11.62 -12.38 -36.58
C ALA A 26 -11.36 -12.30 -38.10
N ARG A 27 -10.94 -11.12 -38.57
CA ARG A 27 -10.39 -10.97 -39.93
C ARG A 27 -9.17 -11.91 -40.07
N PRO A 28 -9.05 -12.68 -41.18
CA PRO A 28 -7.86 -13.46 -41.40
C PRO A 28 -6.66 -12.50 -41.48
N ALA A 29 -5.50 -12.94 -41.00
CA ALA A 29 -4.26 -12.18 -41.06
C ALA A 29 -3.81 -12.05 -42.53
N SER A 30 -4.40 -11.10 -43.24
CA SER A 30 -4.04 -10.74 -44.61
C SER A 30 -3.29 -9.41 -44.53
N ALA A 31 -1.96 -9.49 -44.53
CA ALA A 31 -1.02 -8.38 -44.53
C ALA A 31 -1.30 -7.31 -43.45
N LEU A 32 -0.62 -7.44 -42.30
CA LEU A 32 -0.45 -6.29 -41.40
C LEU A 32 0.20 -5.18 -42.24
N SER A 33 -0.60 -4.21 -42.68
CA SER A 33 -0.07 -2.96 -43.21
C SER A 33 0.72 -2.28 -42.10
N ASP A 34 1.69 -1.44 -42.46
CA ASP A 34 2.55 -0.78 -41.47
C ASP A 34 1.72 0.01 -40.44
N GLU A 35 0.54 0.51 -40.84
CA GLU A 35 -0.41 1.16 -39.94
C GLU A 35 -1.08 0.21 -38.94
N ASP A 36 -1.41 -1.03 -39.33
CA ASP A 36 -2.05 -2.01 -38.45
C ASP A 36 -1.02 -2.69 -37.55
N ALA A 37 0.21 -2.87 -38.04
CA ALA A 37 1.37 -3.21 -37.22
C ALA A 37 1.66 -2.14 -36.18
N ALA A 38 1.63 -0.86 -36.58
CA ALA A 38 1.79 0.25 -35.66
C ALA A 38 0.68 0.26 -34.61
N LYS A 39 -0.60 0.12 -34.99
CA LYS A 39 -1.74 0.05 -34.04
C LYS A 39 -1.58 -1.09 -33.04
N LEU A 40 -1.10 -2.26 -33.47
CA LEU A 40 -0.81 -3.39 -32.58
C LEU A 40 0.33 -3.06 -31.59
N VAL A 41 1.43 -2.49 -32.08
CA VAL A 41 2.58 -2.10 -31.27
C VAL A 41 2.20 -1.01 -30.26
N PHE A 42 1.42 -0.02 -30.68
CA PHE A 42 0.89 1.02 -29.78
C PHE A 42 -0.01 0.43 -28.71
N GLY A 43 -0.92 -0.49 -29.07
CA GLY A 43 -1.75 -1.21 -28.11
C GLY A 43 -0.93 -2.02 -27.11
N ALA A 44 0.08 -2.75 -27.59
CA ALA A 44 0.98 -3.52 -26.74
C ALA A 44 1.81 -2.64 -25.80
N ALA A 45 2.31 -1.49 -26.28
CA ALA A 45 3.05 -0.52 -25.47
C ALA A 45 2.17 0.14 -24.39
N ALA A 46 0.91 0.48 -24.72
CA ALA A 46 -0.04 1.01 -23.74
C ALA A 46 -0.31 -0.01 -22.63
N LEU A 47 -0.54 -1.28 -22.99
CA LEU A 47 -0.71 -2.37 -22.02
C LEU A 47 0.56 -2.59 -21.18
N PHE A 48 1.75 -2.53 -21.78
CA PHE A 48 3.02 -2.63 -21.08
C PHE A 48 3.18 -1.52 -20.04
N MET A 49 2.87 -0.26 -20.38
CA MET A 49 2.96 0.87 -19.44
C MET A 49 1.98 0.73 -18.28
N ILE A 50 0.75 0.28 -18.55
CA ILE A 50 -0.24 -0.01 -17.50
C ILE A 50 0.25 -1.16 -16.60
N GLY A 51 0.81 -2.22 -17.18
CA GLY A 51 1.40 -3.33 -16.43
C GLY A 51 2.58 -2.90 -15.55
N LYS A 52 3.44 -2.02 -16.07
CA LYS A 52 4.59 -1.44 -15.33
C LYS A 52 4.16 -0.58 -14.13
N ALA A 53 2.99 0.03 -14.17
CA ALA A 53 2.45 0.80 -13.04
C ALA A 53 1.85 -0.09 -11.92
N ILE A 54 1.63 -1.38 -12.20
CA ILE A 54 1.11 -2.37 -11.25
C ILE A 54 2.23 -3.18 -10.59
N ASP A 55 3.44 -3.16 -11.18
CA ASP A 55 4.66 -3.76 -10.60
C ASP A 55 5.26 -2.84 -9.52
N ASP A 56 4.57 -2.72 -8.38
CA ASP A 56 5.10 -2.07 -7.18
C ASP A 56 4.76 -2.88 -5.92
N HIS A 57 5.23 -4.14 -5.90
CA HIS A 57 5.14 -4.98 -4.72
C HIS A 57 6.46 -5.70 -4.43
N ASP A 58 6.99 -5.41 -3.24
CA ASP A 58 8.03 -6.12 -2.50
C ASP A 58 9.29 -6.51 -3.27
N LYS A 59 10.12 -5.51 -3.59
CA LYS A 59 11.56 -5.74 -3.49
C LYS A 59 11.91 -5.71 -2.00
N PRO A 60 12.19 -6.85 -1.32
CA PRO A 60 12.94 -6.76 -0.08
C PRO A 60 14.19 -5.97 -0.44
N ALA A 61 14.52 -4.96 0.34
CA ALA A 61 15.77 -4.23 0.19
C ALA A 61 16.87 -5.27 -0.01
N ARG A 62 17.37 -5.42 -1.24
CA ARG A 62 18.66 -6.05 -1.47
C ARG A 62 19.61 -5.04 -0.90
N VAL A 63 19.84 -5.17 0.40
CA VAL A 63 21.01 -4.63 1.07
C VAL A 63 22.15 -5.09 0.19
N THR A 64 22.70 -4.18 -0.60
CA THR A 64 24.04 -4.34 -1.12
C THR A 64 24.88 -4.45 0.14
N ARG A 65 25.11 -5.70 0.56
CA ARG A 65 26.07 -6.04 1.60
C ARG A 65 27.38 -5.59 1.00
N GLN A 66 27.77 -4.36 1.33
CA GLN A 66 29.14 -3.90 1.19
C GLN A 66 29.97 -4.96 1.90
N GLN A 67 30.54 -5.86 1.10
CA GLN A 67 31.38 -6.94 1.57
C GLN A 67 32.69 -6.27 1.94
N HIS A 68 32.70 -5.66 3.12
CA HIS A 68 33.93 -5.18 3.74
C HIS A 68 34.83 -6.40 3.91
N TYR A 69 35.83 -6.47 3.05
CA TYR A 69 36.99 -7.32 3.19
C TYR A 69 37.54 -7.11 4.60
N HIS A 70 37.42 -8.13 5.46
CA HIS A 70 38.09 -8.15 6.76
C HIS A 70 39.52 -8.62 6.52
N PRO A 71 40.56 -7.77 6.68
CA PRO A 71 41.90 -8.28 6.88
C PRO A 71 41.91 -9.01 8.24
N GLN A 72 42.45 -10.22 8.28
CA GLN A 72 42.60 -10.95 9.54
C GLN A 72 43.40 -10.10 10.54
N PRO A 73 42.95 -9.96 11.80
CA PRO A 73 43.73 -9.29 12.83
C PRO A 73 44.86 -10.22 13.29
N GLN A 74 46.10 -9.87 12.95
CA GLN A 74 47.29 -10.40 13.62
C GLN A 74 47.17 -10.12 15.12
N ARG A 75 47.30 -11.18 15.93
CA ARG A 75 47.28 -11.11 17.39
C ARG A 75 48.53 -10.38 17.89
N VAL A 76 48.45 -9.07 18.01
CA VAL A 76 49.45 -8.29 18.77
C VAL A 76 48.96 -8.18 20.21
N ARG A 77 49.70 -8.80 21.14
CA ARG A 77 49.50 -8.69 22.59
C ARG A 77 49.62 -7.20 23.01
N PRO A 78 48.61 -6.58 23.65
CA PRO A 78 48.76 -5.23 24.18
C PRO A 78 49.62 -5.26 25.45
N GLN A 79 50.72 -4.50 25.45
CA GLN A 79 51.46 -4.14 26.67
C GLN A 79 50.67 -3.08 27.46
N PRO A 80 50.75 -3.08 28.81
CA PRO A 80 50.02 -2.12 29.63
C PRO A 80 50.73 -0.77 29.60
N ARG A 81 50.08 0.25 29.03
CA ARG A 81 50.50 1.65 29.18
C ARG A 81 49.43 2.44 29.93
N HIS A 82 49.75 2.79 31.17
CA HIS A 82 49.02 3.76 31.97
C HIS A 82 49.09 5.12 31.29
N THR A 83 47.96 5.62 30.79
CA THR A 83 47.80 7.02 30.37
C THR A 83 46.50 7.54 30.95
N HIS A 84 46.62 8.59 31.76
CA HIS A 84 45.52 9.23 32.47
C HIS A 84 44.57 9.90 31.47
N ALA A 85 43.38 9.33 31.30
CA ALA A 85 42.32 9.89 30.45
C ALA A 85 41.38 10.78 31.29
N ALA A 86 41.16 12.00 30.80
CA ALA A 86 40.25 12.98 31.37
C ALA A 86 38.80 12.46 31.46
N PRO A 87 37.96 13.00 32.38
CA PRO A 87 36.58 12.54 32.54
C PRO A 87 35.76 12.80 31.28
N HIS A 88 35.29 11.75 30.62
CA HIS A 88 34.32 11.85 29.54
C HIS A 88 32.98 12.38 30.10
N VAL A 89 32.62 13.61 29.76
CA VAL A 89 31.26 14.13 29.98
C VAL A 89 30.32 13.31 29.12
N ALA A 90 29.62 12.36 29.73
CA ALA A 90 28.63 11.52 29.08
C ALA A 90 27.55 12.41 28.47
N ARG A 91 27.47 12.42 27.14
CA ARG A 91 26.39 13.08 26.40
C ARG A 91 25.06 12.52 26.92
N PRO A 92 24.13 13.35 27.43
CA PRO A 92 22.85 12.87 27.94
C PRO A 92 22.13 12.14 26.80
N THR A 93 21.95 10.83 26.94
CA THR A 93 21.07 10.09 26.05
C THR A 93 19.64 10.57 26.30
N PRO A 94 18.84 10.84 25.25
CA PRO A 94 17.45 11.27 25.43
C PRO A 94 16.71 10.23 26.27
N ARG A 95 16.22 10.64 27.45
CA ARG A 95 15.46 9.77 28.34
C ARG A 95 14.25 9.22 27.58
N PRO A 96 14.05 7.89 27.52
CA PRO A 96 12.87 7.31 26.88
C PRO A 96 11.60 7.91 27.47
N LEU A 97 10.68 8.36 26.60
CA LEU A 97 9.39 8.92 27.02
C LEU A 97 8.67 7.91 27.94
N PRO A 98 8.03 8.38 29.03
CA PRO A 98 7.23 7.51 29.90
C PRO A 98 6.20 6.73 29.08
N GLN A 99 5.92 5.46 29.43
CA GLN A 99 5.02 4.58 28.67
C GLN A 99 3.65 5.23 28.39
N ARG A 100 3.07 5.92 29.37
CA ARG A 100 1.80 6.67 29.22
C ARG A 100 1.86 7.79 28.17
N ALA A 101 3.01 8.46 28.03
CA ALA A 101 3.23 9.47 27.01
C ALA A 101 3.39 8.83 25.62
N ARG A 102 4.02 7.65 25.54
CA ARG A 102 4.13 6.86 24.30
C ARG A 102 2.77 6.34 23.84
N GLU A 103 1.89 5.89 24.74
CA GLU A 103 0.51 5.47 24.42
C GLU A 103 -0.38 6.62 23.97
N SER A 104 -0.25 7.78 24.60
CA SER A 104 -0.96 8.99 24.18
C SER A 104 -0.57 9.41 22.75
N TYR A 105 0.72 9.34 22.40
CA TYR A 105 1.21 9.64 21.05
C TYR A 105 0.63 8.70 19.96
N LYS A 106 0.47 7.41 20.27
CA LYS A 106 -0.07 6.39 19.34
C LYS A 106 -1.54 6.61 18.99
N SER A 107 -2.24 7.37 19.81
CA SER A 107 -3.68 7.63 19.64
C SER A 107 -3.95 8.81 18.69
N TYR A 108 -2.93 9.53 18.21
CA TYR A 108 -3.12 10.71 17.38
C TYR A 108 -3.13 10.40 15.89
N VAL A 109 -4.28 10.56 15.25
CA VAL A 109 -4.46 10.32 13.80
C VAL A 109 -4.49 11.67 13.07
N PRO A 110 -3.77 11.81 11.92
CA PRO A 110 -3.71 13.08 11.21
C PRO A 110 -5.07 13.49 10.61
N ARG A 111 -5.58 14.65 11.02
CA ARG A 111 -6.79 15.28 10.46
C ARG A 111 -6.72 15.52 8.96
N GLY A 112 -5.53 15.77 8.42
CA GLY A 112 -5.35 16.01 6.99
C GLY A 112 -5.87 14.87 6.12
N CYS A 113 -5.80 13.63 6.62
CA CYS A 113 -6.26 12.44 5.92
C CYS A 113 -7.75 12.17 6.03
N VAL A 114 -8.50 12.91 6.84
CA VAL A 114 -9.95 12.81 6.90
C VAL A 114 -10.54 13.41 5.62
N ARG A 115 -11.37 12.64 4.93
CA ARG A 115 -12.15 13.08 3.77
C ARG A 115 -13.60 12.65 3.94
N LYS A 116 -14.51 13.42 3.35
CA LYS A 116 -15.92 13.04 3.23
C LYS A 116 -16.08 12.34 1.89
N PHE A 117 -16.65 11.14 1.92
CA PHE A 117 -16.96 10.37 0.73
C PHE A 117 -18.47 10.22 0.62
N GLU A 118 -18.96 10.42 -0.59
CA GLU A 118 -20.35 10.12 -0.94
C GLU A 118 -20.49 8.62 -1.16
N THR A 119 -21.53 8.06 -0.56
CA THR A 119 -21.89 6.65 -0.70
C THR A 119 -23.05 6.51 -1.66
N ASN A 120 -23.18 5.35 -2.32
CA ASN A 120 -24.26 5.08 -3.26
C ASN A 120 -25.68 5.24 -2.68
N ARG A 121 -25.81 5.16 -1.34
CA ARG A 121 -27.07 5.42 -0.63
C ARG A 121 -27.06 6.86 -0.12
N LYS A 122 -27.48 7.83 -0.95
CA LYS A 122 -27.73 9.27 -0.66
C LYS A 122 -27.22 9.76 0.71
N GLY A 123 -25.92 9.65 0.95
CA GLY A 123 -25.35 9.76 2.29
C GLY A 123 -23.85 9.87 2.24
N HIS A 124 -23.27 10.51 3.25
CA HIS A 124 -21.84 10.77 3.33
C HIS A 124 -21.22 10.08 4.54
N VAL A 125 -20.00 9.57 4.36
CA VAL A 125 -19.20 9.01 5.44
C VAL A 125 -17.89 9.78 5.54
N SER A 126 -17.51 10.15 6.76
CA SER A 126 -16.21 10.74 7.04
C SER A 126 -15.25 9.63 7.42
N MET A 127 -14.26 9.37 6.57
CA MET A 127 -13.27 8.34 6.81
C MET A 127 -11.88 8.80 6.38
N LEU A 128 -10.87 8.15 6.93
CA LEU A 128 -9.50 8.37 6.54
C LEU A 128 -9.09 7.37 5.46
N GLY A 129 -8.69 7.87 4.30
CA GLY A 129 -8.29 7.02 3.19
C GLY A 129 -7.03 6.21 3.51
N GLU A 130 -7.01 4.94 3.10
CA GLU A 130 -5.89 4.03 3.38
C GLU A 130 -4.57 4.54 2.80
N ARG A 131 -4.59 5.15 1.62
CA ARG A 131 -3.39 5.71 0.96
C ARG A 131 -2.77 6.86 1.78
N CYS A 132 -3.57 7.88 2.13
CA CYS A 132 -3.11 9.02 2.92
C CYS A 132 -2.54 8.60 4.27
N ILE A 133 -3.18 7.64 4.95
CA ILE A 133 -2.69 7.11 6.21
C ILE A 133 -1.35 6.39 6.04
N LYS A 134 -1.18 5.54 5.03
CA LYS A 134 0.09 4.83 4.81
C LYS A 134 1.25 5.79 4.56
N GLU A 135 0.99 6.89 3.86
CA GLU A 135 1.99 7.87 3.48
C GLU A 135 2.35 8.85 4.61
N HIS A 136 1.35 9.32 5.37
CA HIS A 136 1.55 10.36 6.38
C HIS A 136 1.42 9.87 7.82
N TYR A 137 1.28 8.56 8.06
CA TYR A 137 1.14 8.00 9.40
C TYR A 137 1.94 6.68 9.52
N PRO A 138 3.23 6.73 9.90
CA PRO A 138 4.12 5.56 9.98
C PRO A 138 3.58 4.43 10.88
N GLN A 139 2.76 4.82 11.86
CA GLN A 139 2.14 3.93 12.83
C GLN A 139 0.72 3.50 12.41
N ALA A 140 0.42 3.49 11.11
CA ALA A 140 -0.83 2.99 10.54
C ALA A 140 -1.18 1.56 10.98
N HIS A 141 -0.18 0.74 11.28
CA HIS A 141 -0.35 -0.62 11.79
C HIS A 141 -1.01 -0.70 13.17
N LEU A 142 -1.00 0.39 13.95
CA LEU A 142 -1.65 0.45 15.27
C LEU A 142 -3.16 0.69 15.19
N LEU A 143 -3.67 1.08 14.02
CA LEU A 143 -5.08 1.35 13.84
C LEU A 143 -5.90 0.05 13.92
N PRO A 144 -6.98 0.01 14.71
CA PRO A 144 -7.81 -1.18 14.84
C PRO A 144 -8.38 -1.59 13.48
N LYS A 145 -8.17 -2.87 13.13
CA LYS A 145 -8.76 -3.45 11.91
C LYS A 145 -10.29 -3.40 11.93
N THR A 146 -10.90 -3.36 13.10
CA THR A 146 -12.35 -3.23 13.29
C THR A 146 -12.91 -1.92 12.75
N CYS A 147 -12.12 -0.84 12.74
CA CYS A 147 -12.53 0.43 12.16
C CYS A 147 -12.23 0.54 10.66
N LYS A 148 -11.57 -0.48 10.07
CA LYS A 148 -11.28 -0.51 8.65
C LYS A 148 -12.54 -0.86 7.87
N THR A 149 -12.95 0.03 6.98
CA THR A 149 -14.14 -0.12 6.15
C THR A 149 -13.80 -0.01 4.66
N ARG A 150 -14.70 -0.50 3.84
CA ARG A 150 -14.67 -0.34 2.38
C ARG A 150 -16.02 0.17 1.94
N ILE A 151 -16.01 1.28 1.21
CA ILE A 151 -17.23 1.92 0.73
C ILE A 151 -17.19 1.99 -0.79
N HIS A 152 -18.36 1.91 -1.41
CA HIS A 152 -18.51 2.22 -2.82
C HIS A 152 -18.88 3.69 -2.96
N THR A 153 -18.08 4.39 -3.76
CA THR A 153 -18.27 5.80 -4.10
C THR A 153 -18.56 5.90 -5.59
N PRO A 154 -19.49 6.76 -6.03
CA PRO A 154 -19.77 6.94 -7.45
C PRO A 154 -18.57 7.46 -8.25
N ALA A 155 -17.76 8.34 -7.65
CA ALA A 155 -16.64 9.00 -8.32
C ALA A 155 -15.35 8.17 -8.41
N TYR A 156 -15.08 7.30 -7.42
CA TYR A 156 -13.78 6.61 -7.29
C TYR A 156 -13.89 5.09 -7.17
N GLY A 157 -15.10 4.53 -7.29
CA GLY A 157 -15.35 3.11 -7.07
C GLY A 157 -15.15 2.71 -5.60
N VAL A 158 -14.49 1.57 -5.36
CA VAL A 158 -14.29 1.02 -4.01
C VAL A 158 -13.13 1.71 -3.31
N VAL A 159 -13.43 2.49 -2.28
CA VAL A 159 -12.43 3.15 -1.45
C VAL A 159 -12.29 2.41 -0.13
N LYS A 160 -11.05 2.13 0.27
CA LYS A 160 -10.70 1.53 1.55
C LYS A 160 -10.19 2.60 2.51
N GLY A 161 -10.56 2.50 3.77
CA GLY A 161 -10.16 3.48 4.77
C GLY A 161 -10.53 3.08 6.18
N TYR A 162 -10.36 4.00 7.11
CA TYR A 162 -10.74 3.85 8.50
C TYR A 162 -11.86 4.84 8.83
N ASP A 163 -12.97 4.34 9.35
CA ASP A 163 -14.10 5.18 9.72
C ASP A 163 -13.72 6.15 10.85
N GLN A 164 -14.04 7.44 10.67
CA GLN A 164 -13.67 8.45 11.64
C GLN A 164 -14.40 8.28 12.97
N ARG A 165 -15.69 7.91 12.94
CA ARG A 165 -16.51 7.77 14.15
C ARG A 165 -16.01 6.58 14.97
N CYS A 166 -15.82 5.42 14.33
CA CYS A 166 -15.26 4.24 14.98
C CYS A 166 -13.90 4.52 15.63
N LEU A 167 -13.01 5.25 14.96
CA LEU A 167 -11.71 5.60 15.53
C LEU A 167 -11.84 6.48 16.79
N LYS A 168 -12.72 7.48 16.76
CA LYS A 168 -13.00 8.32 17.94
C LYS A 168 -13.56 7.49 19.09
N ASP A 169 -14.49 6.56 18.80
CA ASP A 169 -15.08 5.67 19.80
C ASP A 169 -14.04 4.73 20.41
N LYS A 170 -13.00 4.37 19.64
CA LYS A 170 -11.83 3.61 20.11
C LYS A 170 -10.76 4.48 20.78
N GLY A 171 -11.02 5.75 21.03
CA GLY A 171 -10.13 6.66 21.76
C GLY A 171 -9.05 7.33 20.89
N PHE A 172 -9.09 7.19 19.57
CA PHE A 172 -8.15 7.88 18.69
C PHE A 172 -8.53 9.35 18.52
N LYS A 173 -7.57 10.23 18.77
CA LYS A 173 -7.72 11.68 18.70
C LYS A 173 -7.23 12.18 17.35
N LEU A 174 -8.05 13.01 16.72
CA LEU A 174 -7.71 13.66 15.47
C LEU A 174 -6.83 14.91 15.74
N THR A 175 -5.56 14.87 15.34
CA THR A 175 -4.63 16.01 15.49
C THR A 175 -4.38 16.73 14.18
N ARG A 176 -4.07 18.03 14.24
CA ARG A 176 -3.62 18.78 13.06
C ARG A 176 -2.10 18.59 13.03
N ARG A 177 -1.56 17.94 12.01
CA ARG A 177 -0.10 18.01 11.80
C ARG A 177 0.25 19.49 11.61
N LYS A 178 1.26 19.96 12.35
CA LYS A 178 2.01 21.15 11.97
C LYS A 178 3.07 20.73 10.97
#